data_AF-A0A353NEE4-F1
#
_entry.id   AF-A0A353NEE4-F1
#
_cell.length_a   1.000
_cell.length_b   1.000
_cell.length_c   1.000
_cell.angle_alpha   90.00
_cell.angle_beta   90.00
_cell.angle_gamma   90.00
#
_symmetry.space_group_name_H-M   'P 1'
#
loop_
_entity.id
_entity.type
_entity.pdbx_description
1 polymer ?
#
loop_
_entity_poly.entity_id
_entity_poly.type
_entity_poly.pdbx_seq_one_letter_code
_entity_poly.pdbx_strand_id
1 'polypeptide(L)'
;LGGSVLAGVRLVWQSPYLIGICMFMLLFTTLATFLYFQQAHIVRDNFADPAQRTALFAAMDLAVNGLSLATQIFLTGRIVRRIGLGWTLAVIPLLMVAGFLGLALMPALGVVVAVQILRRAGDYAIMRPGREMLYVVLGKEEKYKAKNFIDTVIYRGGDAVSAWVYAGLQAFGLSAAGISLTAVPLACAWVWISLRLGNRQEQMAAGSLPGK
;
A
#
# COMPACT_ATOMS: atom_id res chain seq x y z
N LEU A 1 21.75 -21.59 -2.27
CA LEU A 1 20.75 -20.55 -1.93
C LEU A 1 21.49 -19.23 -1.78
N GLY A 2 21.72 -18.52 -2.89
CA GLY A 2 22.50 -17.28 -2.90
C GLY A 2 22.10 -16.47 -4.13
N GLY A 3 21.04 -15.68 -4.00
CA GLY A 3 20.63 -14.74 -5.04
C GLY A 3 21.15 -13.36 -4.65
N SER A 4 22.20 -12.89 -5.31
CA SER A 4 22.65 -11.51 -5.12
C SER A 4 21.50 -10.55 -5.48
N VAL A 5 21.39 -9.42 -4.77
CA VAL A 5 20.38 -8.38 -5.03
C VAL A 5 20.38 -7.98 -6.52
N LEU A 6 21.57 -7.95 -7.13
CA LEU A 6 21.81 -7.73 -8.56
C LEU A 6 21.09 -8.73 -9.48
N ALA A 7 21.01 -10.01 -9.10
CA ALA A 7 20.25 -11.01 -9.85
C ALA A 7 18.74 -10.73 -9.80
N GLY A 8 18.24 -10.16 -8.69
CA GLY A 8 16.86 -9.70 -8.56
C GLY A 8 16.55 -8.51 -9.48
N VAL A 9 17.47 -7.55 -9.60
CA VAL A 9 17.32 -6.37 -10.49
C VAL A 9 17.10 -6.80 -11.94
N ARG A 10 17.98 -7.67 -12.46
CA ARG A 10 17.90 -8.14 -13.85
C ARG A 10 16.59 -8.86 -14.13
N LEU A 11 16.14 -9.68 -13.18
CA LEU A 11 14.90 -10.44 -13.29
C LEU A 11 13.67 -9.52 -13.35
N VAL A 12 13.63 -8.52 -12.47
CA VAL A 12 12.55 -7.52 -12.46
C VAL A 12 12.52 -6.77 -13.78
N TRP A 13 13.65 -6.28 -14.27
CA TRP A 13 13.70 -5.53 -15.53
C TRP A 13 13.27 -6.33 -16.77
N GLN A 14 13.41 -7.66 -16.73
CA GLN A 14 13.01 -8.54 -17.83
C GLN A 14 11.53 -8.95 -17.77
N SER A 15 10.85 -8.73 -16.64
CA SER A 15 9.47 -9.16 -16.42
C SER A 15 8.53 -7.98 -16.23
N PRO A 16 7.69 -7.64 -17.22
CA PRO A 16 6.68 -6.58 -17.10
C PRO A 16 5.74 -6.77 -15.89
N TYR A 17 5.51 -8.03 -15.49
CA TYR A 17 4.70 -8.35 -14.32
C TYR A 17 5.41 -7.97 -13.02
N LEU A 18 6.70 -8.30 -12.87
CA LEU A 18 7.50 -7.89 -11.70
C LEU A 18 7.67 -6.37 -11.62
N ILE A 19 7.84 -5.69 -12.76
CA ILE A 19 7.84 -4.21 -12.81
C ILE A 19 6.51 -3.66 -12.27
N GLY A 20 5.38 -4.26 -12.67
CA GLY A 20 4.07 -3.91 -12.14
C GLY A 20 4.00 -4.05 -10.61
N ILE A 21 4.52 -5.15 -10.06
CA ILE A 21 4.58 -5.35 -8.60
C ILE A 21 5.48 -4.30 -7.93
N CYS A 22 6.62 -3.96 -8.54
CA CYS A 22 7.49 -2.89 -8.03
C CYS A 22 6.76 -1.55 -8.00
N MET A 23 6.09 -1.15 -9.09
CA MET A 23 5.31 0.09 -9.14
C MET A 23 4.17 0.08 -8.11
N PHE A 24 3.48 -1.05 -7.98
CA PHE A 24 2.46 -1.24 -6.96
C PHE A 24 3.04 -0.99 -5.55
N MET A 25 4.22 -1.54 -5.24
CA MET A 25 4.87 -1.37 -3.93
C MET A 25 5.38 0.06 -3.72
N LEU A 26 5.92 0.71 -4.75
CA LEU A 26 6.34 2.12 -4.68
C LEU A 26 5.16 3.04 -4.40
N LEU A 27 4.03 2.84 -5.06
CA LEU A 27 2.83 3.65 -4.80
C LEU A 27 2.28 3.37 -3.40
N PHE A 28 2.28 2.11 -2.96
CA PHE A 28 1.89 1.75 -1.60
C PHE A 28 2.74 2.49 -0.55
N THR A 29 4.07 2.43 -0.65
CA THR A 29 4.97 3.09 0.31
C THR A 29 4.87 4.60 0.23
N THR A 30 4.82 5.17 -0.98
CA THR A 30 4.67 6.62 -1.18
C THR A 30 3.43 7.16 -0.51
N LEU A 31 2.26 6.56 -0.79
CA LEU A 31 0.98 7.01 -0.26
C LEU A 31 0.88 6.74 1.26
N ALA A 32 1.50 5.67 1.75
CA ALA A 32 1.60 5.40 3.19
C ALA A 32 2.41 6.48 3.91
N THR A 33 3.58 6.84 3.35
CA THR A 33 4.47 7.85 3.90
C THR A 33 3.82 9.22 3.89
N PHE A 34 3.15 9.60 2.79
CA PHE A 34 2.43 10.87 2.71
C PHE A 34 1.33 10.94 3.77
N LEU A 35 0.51 9.89 3.90
CA LEU A 35 -0.56 9.85 4.91
C LEU A 35 0.01 9.88 6.34
N TYR A 36 1.13 9.20 6.59
CA TYR A 36 1.80 9.22 7.88
C TYR A 36 2.28 10.63 8.25
N PHE A 37 2.92 11.35 7.33
CA PHE A 37 3.32 12.72 7.60
C PHE A 37 2.13 13.66 7.80
N GLN A 38 1.07 13.52 7.00
CA GLN A 38 -0.18 14.26 7.21
C GLN A 38 -0.74 14.02 8.61
N GLN A 39 -0.75 12.76 9.07
CA GLN A 39 -1.15 12.42 10.43
C GLN A 39 -0.24 13.09 11.46
N ALA A 40 1.08 13.00 11.29
CA ALA A 40 2.04 13.57 12.24
C ALA A 40 1.87 15.09 12.38
N HIS A 41 1.64 15.81 11.27
CA HIS A 41 1.35 17.24 11.29
C HIS A 41 0.02 17.54 12.00
N ILE A 42 -1.08 16.91 11.58
CA ILE A 42 -2.41 17.16 12.15
C ILE A 42 -2.44 16.82 13.65
N VAL A 43 -1.86 15.70 14.07
CA VAL A 43 -1.79 15.31 15.49
C VAL A 43 -0.95 16.30 16.30
N ARG A 44 0.16 16.79 15.75
CA ARG A 44 1.00 17.80 16.42
C ARG A 44 0.21 19.09 16.67
N ASP A 45 -0.60 19.51 15.71
CA ASP A 45 -1.36 20.76 15.78
C ASP A 45 -2.58 20.67 16.72
N ASN A 46 -3.12 19.46 16.94
CA ASN A 46 -4.31 19.24 17.78
C ASN A 46 -4.00 18.92 19.25
N PHE A 47 -2.79 18.44 19.57
CA PHE A 47 -2.43 18.04 20.92
C PHE A 47 -1.10 18.68 21.31
N ALA A 48 -1.07 19.50 22.37
CA ALA A 48 0.19 20.01 22.92
C ALA A 48 0.91 18.95 23.77
N ASP A 49 0.15 18.11 24.48
CA ASP A 49 0.66 17.10 25.41
C ASP A 49 1.08 15.80 24.67
N PRO A 50 2.36 15.36 24.80
CA PRO A 50 2.83 14.08 24.27
C PRO A 50 2.07 12.86 24.80
N ALA A 51 1.54 12.89 26.03
CA ALA A 51 0.79 11.77 26.59
C ALA A 51 -0.54 11.56 25.85
N GLN A 52 -1.25 12.64 25.51
CA GLN A 52 -2.48 12.58 24.71
C GLN A 52 -2.21 12.07 23.29
N ARG A 53 -1.10 12.48 22.67
CA ARG A 53 -0.69 11.94 21.35
C ARG A 53 -0.47 10.44 21.43
N THR A 54 0.25 9.98 22.46
CA THR A 54 0.55 8.55 22.67
C THR A 54 -0.74 7.74 22.88
N ALA A 55 -1.67 8.26 23.68
CA ALA A 55 -2.96 7.62 23.91
C ALA A 55 -3.78 7.50 22.60
N LEU A 56 -3.77 8.53 21.75
CA LEU A 56 -4.41 8.48 20.44
C LEU A 56 -3.78 7.39 19.55
N PHE A 57 -2.45 7.33 19.44
CA PHE A 57 -1.77 6.30 18.65
C PHE A 57 -2.06 4.89 19.18
N ALA A 58 -2.09 4.71 20.49
CA ALA A 58 -2.46 3.44 21.12
C ALA A 58 -3.91 3.03 20.78
N ALA A 59 -4.85 3.97 20.84
CA ALA A 59 -6.25 3.72 20.46
C ALA A 59 -6.38 3.38 18.97
N MET A 60 -5.65 4.08 18.10
CA MET A 60 -5.59 3.76 16.67
C MET A 60 -5.02 2.37 16.42
N ASP A 61 -3.93 2.00 17.08
CA ASP A 61 -3.33 0.68 16.95
C ASP A 61 -4.27 -0.42 17.43
N LEU A 62 -4.97 -0.21 18.55
CA LEU A 62 -5.99 -1.14 19.03
C LEU A 62 -7.12 -1.31 18.01
N ALA A 63 -7.64 -0.21 17.47
CA ALA A 63 -8.69 -0.23 16.45
C ALA A 63 -8.23 -0.94 15.16
N VAL A 64 -7.01 -0.67 14.69
CA VAL A 64 -6.41 -1.32 13.51
C VAL A 64 -6.34 -2.83 13.70
N ASN A 65 -5.78 -3.29 14.83
CA ASN A 65 -5.61 -4.71 15.08
C ASN A 65 -6.97 -5.40 15.29
N GLY A 66 -7.88 -4.79 16.05
CA GLY A 66 -9.23 -5.32 16.24
C GLY A 66 -10.02 -5.45 14.92
N LEU A 67 -10.02 -4.41 14.09
CA LEU A 67 -10.67 -4.42 12.79
C LEU A 67 -10.00 -5.39 11.82
N SER A 68 -8.66 -5.48 11.84
CA SER A 68 -7.91 -6.45 11.03
C SER A 68 -8.31 -7.87 11.40
N LEU A 69 -8.34 -8.22 12.68
CA LEU A 69 -8.72 -9.56 13.15
C LEU A 69 -10.15 -9.90 12.76
N ALA A 70 -11.09 -8.98 12.98
CA ALA A 70 -12.47 -9.18 12.56
C ALA A 70 -12.57 -9.42 11.03
N THR A 71 -11.88 -8.60 10.24
CA THR A 71 -11.89 -8.73 8.77
C THR A 71 -11.21 -10.02 8.30
N GLN A 72 -10.16 -10.47 8.98
CA GLN A 72 -9.47 -11.73 8.70
C GLN A 72 -10.38 -12.94 8.95
N ILE A 73 -11.05 -12.98 10.09
CA ILE A 73 -11.92 -14.10 10.48
C ILE A 73 -13.17 -14.16 9.59
N PHE A 74 -13.80 -13.03 9.30
CA PHE A 74 -15.11 -13.02 8.65
C PHE A 74 -15.07 -12.79 7.13
N LEU A 75 -14.13 -11.99 6.63
CA LEU A 75 -14.22 -11.44 5.28
C LEU A 75 -13.10 -11.90 4.33
N THR A 76 -11.87 -12.10 4.82
CA THR A 76 -10.68 -12.23 3.94
C THR A 76 -10.79 -13.38 2.94
N GLY A 77 -11.15 -14.58 3.39
CA GLY A 77 -11.34 -15.73 2.48
C GLY A 77 -12.53 -15.60 1.53
N ARG A 78 -13.54 -14.78 1.89
CA ARG A 78 -14.73 -14.53 1.07
C ARG A 78 -14.49 -13.46 0.02
N ILE A 79 -13.75 -12.40 0.36
CA ILE A 79 -13.47 -11.27 -0.54
C ILE A 79 -12.78 -11.78 -1.82
N VAL A 80 -11.62 -12.44 -1.68
CA VAL A 80 -10.83 -12.90 -2.84
C VAL A 80 -11.64 -13.79 -3.76
N ARG A 81 -12.40 -14.75 -3.19
CA ARG A 81 -13.22 -15.69 -3.96
C ARG A 81 -14.41 -15.03 -4.67
N ARG A 82 -14.94 -13.92 -4.15
CA ARG A 82 -16.14 -13.28 -4.69
C ARG A 82 -15.86 -12.16 -5.68
N ILE A 83 -14.83 -11.35 -5.46
CA ILE A 83 -14.56 -10.15 -6.28
C ILE A 83 -13.30 -10.27 -7.15
N GLY A 84 -12.55 -11.38 -7.02
CA GLY A 84 -11.29 -11.59 -7.75
C GLY A 84 -10.11 -10.84 -7.13
N LEU A 85 -8.89 -11.18 -7.58
CA LEU A 85 -7.67 -10.63 -7.01
C LEU A 85 -7.50 -9.14 -7.36
N GLY A 86 -7.88 -8.74 -8.57
CA GLY A 86 -7.74 -7.35 -9.03
C GLY A 86 -8.50 -6.37 -8.14
N TRP A 87 -9.79 -6.64 -7.91
CA TRP A 87 -10.60 -5.80 -7.03
C TRP A 87 -10.17 -5.88 -5.58
N THR A 88 -9.77 -7.06 -5.11
CA THR A 88 -9.20 -7.23 -3.75
C THR A 88 -8.02 -6.28 -3.53
N LEU A 89 -7.10 -6.18 -4.49
CA LEU A 89 -5.95 -5.27 -4.45
C LEU A 89 -6.34 -3.80 -4.66
N ALA A 90 -7.50 -3.52 -5.24
CA ALA A 90 -7.96 -2.15 -5.54
C ALA A 90 -8.71 -1.50 -4.37
N VAL A 91 -9.23 -2.26 -3.40
CA VAL A 91 -10.02 -1.72 -2.27
C VAL A 91 -9.25 -0.64 -1.49
N ILE A 92 -8.00 -0.91 -1.12
CA ILE A 92 -7.20 0.05 -0.33
C ILE A 92 -6.78 1.27 -1.15
N PRO A 93 -6.29 1.13 -2.39
CA PRO A 93 -6.07 2.28 -3.26
C PRO A 93 -7.30 3.17 -3.44
N LEU A 94 -8.50 2.59 -3.63
CA LEU A 94 -9.75 3.34 -3.71
C LEU A 94 -10.05 4.10 -2.41
N LEU A 95 -9.81 3.45 -1.27
CA LEU A 95 -9.91 4.11 0.03
C LEU A 95 -8.92 5.26 0.16
N MET A 96 -7.69 5.11 -0.36
CA MET A 96 -6.69 6.18 -0.33
C MET A 96 -7.08 7.35 -1.25
N VAL A 97 -7.69 7.11 -2.41
CA VAL A 97 -8.25 8.17 -3.27
C VAL A 97 -9.25 9.00 -2.46
N ALA A 98 -10.24 8.34 -1.85
CA ALA A 98 -11.25 9.00 -1.03
C ALA A 98 -10.63 9.71 0.19
N GLY A 99 -9.66 9.06 0.84
CA GLY A 99 -8.98 9.59 2.02
C GLY A 99 -8.17 10.86 1.71
N PHE A 100 -7.40 10.86 0.63
CA PHE A 100 -6.64 12.05 0.22
C PHE A 100 -7.53 13.18 -0.30
N LEU A 101 -8.61 12.88 -1.01
CA LEU A 101 -9.63 13.88 -1.34
C LEU A 101 -10.26 14.47 -0.08
N GLY A 102 -10.61 13.63 0.89
CA GLY A 102 -11.14 14.06 2.18
C GLY A 102 -10.16 14.96 2.93
N LEU A 103 -8.87 14.61 2.97
CA LEU A 103 -7.83 15.42 3.61
C LEU A 103 -7.54 16.72 2.87
N ALA A 104 -7.63 16.72 1.54
CA ALA A 104 -7.49 17.94 0.74
C ALA A 104 -8.63 18.94 1.00
N LEU A 105 -9.86 18.45 1.17
CA LEU A 105 -11.03 19.28 1.43
C LEU A 105 -11.13 19.68 2.91
N MET A 106 -10.83 18.75 3.81
CA MET A 106 -10.99 18.91 5.25
C MET A 106 -9.85 18.19 5.99
N PRO A 107 -8.73 18.88 6.27
CA PRO A 107 -7.57 18.31 6.97
C PRO A 107 -7.83 18.19 8.48
N ALA A 108 -8.88 17.44 8.84
CA ALA A 108 -9.31 17.26 10.22
C ALA A 108 -8.72 15.98 10.84
N LEU A 109 -8.50 16.03 12.17
CA LEU A 109 -7.98 14.90 12.95
C LEU A 109 -8.83 13.62 12.74
N GLY A 110 -10.16 13.75 12.77
CA GLY A 110 -11.07 12.61 12.56
C GLY A 110 -10.89 11.95 11.19
N VAL A 111 -10.67 12.74 10.14
CA VAL A 111 -10.47 12.23 8.77
C VAL A 111 -9.17 11.44 8.69
N VAL A 112 -8.05 12.01 9.15
CA VAL A 112 -6.75 11.32 9.05
C VAL A 112 -6.72 10.06 9.91
N VAL A 113 -7.34 10.09 11.10
CA VAL A 113 -7.46 8.92 11.98
C VAL A 113 -8.29 7.82 11.31
N ALA A 114 -9.46 8.14 10.76
CA ALA A 114 -10.30 7.16 10.08
C ALA A 114 -9.59 6.53 8.87
N VAL A 115 -8.97 7.35 8.02
CA VAL A 115 -8.24 6.88 6.84
C VAL A 115 -7.06 5.98 7.26
N GLN A 116 -6.30 6.34 8.29
CA GLN A 116 -5.21 5.51 8.79
C GLN A 116 -5.67 4.18 9.35
N ILE A 117 -6.74 4.17 10.15
CA ILE A 117 -7.28 2.93 10.73
C ILE A 117 -7.72 2.00 9.60
N LEU A 118 -8.53 2.50 8.67
CA LEU A 118 -9.06 1.69 7.57
C LEU A 118 -7.96 1.22 6.61
N ARG A 119 -7.01 2.09 6.26
CA ARG A 119 -5.85 1.73 5.43
C ARG A 119 -5.06 0.61 6.08
N ARG A 120 -4.67 0.75 7.35
CA ARG A 120 -3.80 -0.23 8.03
C ARG A 120 -4.53 -1.55 8.30
N ALA A 121 -5.78 -1.50 8.75
CA ALA A 121 -6.58 -2.71 8.93
C ALA A 121 -6.77 -3.45 7.60
N GLY A 122 -7.06 -2.71 6.53
CA GLY A 122 -7.17 -3.25 5.19
C GLY A 122 -5.85 -3.76 4.61
N ASP A 123 -4.70 -3.13 4.94
CA ASP A 123 -3.38 -3.67 4.60
C ASP A 123 -3.18 -5.04 5.22
N TYR A 124 -3.45 -5.15 6.52
CA TYR A 124 -3.22 -6.38 7.27
C TYR A 124 -4.18 -7.51 6.90
N ALA A 125 -5.46 -7.19 6.71
CA ALA A 125 -6.48 -8.18 6.42
C ALA A 125 -6.54 -8.57 4.94
N ILE A 126 -6.34 -7.63 4.02
CA ILE A 126 -6.65 -7.82 2.59
C ILE A 126 -5.39 -7.69 1.73
N MET A 127 -4.64 -6.59 1.89
CA MET A 127 -3.55 -6.29 0.98
C MET A 127 -2.39 -7.26 1.11
N ARG A 128 -1.97 -7.57 2.34
CA ARG A 128 -0.88 -8.52 2.61
C ARG A 128 -1.13 -9.88 1.95
N PRO A 129 -2.26 -10.59 2.19
CA PRO A 129 -2.54 -11.83 1.49
C PRO A 129 -2.72 -11.64 -0.02
N GLY A 130 -3.34 -10.52 -0.45
CA GLY A 130 -3.44 -10.10 -1.84
C GLY A 130 -2.09 -10.11 -2.57
N ARG A 131 -1.09 -9.46 -1.97
CA ARG A 131 0.26 -9.37 -2.52
C ARG A 131 0.98 -10.71 -2.54
N GLU A 132 0.80 -11.55 -1.52
CA GLU A 132 1.40 -12.88 -1.54
C GLU A 132 0.90 -13.72 -2.72
N MET A 133 -0.38 -13.60 -3.09
CA MET A 133 -0.96 -14.28 -4.25
C MET A 133 -0.33 -13.84 -5.58
N LEU A 134 0.11 -12.58 -5.70
CA LEU A 134 0.82 -12.10 -6.90
C LEU A 134 2.11 -12.89 -7.16
N TYR A 135 2.76 -13.41 -6.12
CA TYR A 135 4.00 -14.17 -6.25
C TYR A 135 3.79 -15.68 -6.44
N VAL A 136 2.54 -16.18 -6.36
CA VAL A 136 2.25 -17.63 -6.44
C VAL A 136 2.47 -18.17 -7.86
N VAL A 137 2.26 -17.34 -8.89
CA VAL A 137 2.41 -17.71 -10.31
C VAL A 137 3.86 -17.73 -10.79
N LEU A 138 4.81 -17.38 -9.92
CA LEU A 138 6.23 -17.30 -10.25
C LEU A 138 6.96 -18.59 -9.91
N GLY A 139 8.01 -18.91 -10.68
CA GLY A 139 8.92 -20.00 -10.32
C GLY A 139 9.60 -19.77 -8.96
N LYS A 140 10.00 -20.85 -8.26
CA LYS A 140 10.59 -20.76 -6.91
C LYS A 140 11.78 -19.79 -6.83
N GLU A 141 12.70 -19.88 -7.79
CA GLU A 141 13.90 -19.04 -7.82
C GLU A 141 13.57 -17.57 -8.13
N GLU A 142 12.68 -17.35 -9.11
CA GLU A 142 12.19 -16.01 -9.47
C GLU A 142 11.49 -15.34 -8.29
N LYS A 143 10.56 -16.06 -7.65
CA LYS A 143 9.87 -15.61 -6.44
C LYS A 143 10.85 -15.19 -5.35
N TYR A 144 11.85 -16.03 -5.05
CA TYR A 144 12.80 -15.75 -3.97
C TYR A 144 13.64 -14.50 -4.26
N LYS A 145 14.21 -14.39 -5.48
CA LYS A 145 15.04 -13.26 -5.87
C LYS A 145 14.25 -11.95 -6.00
N ALA A 146 13.09 -12.00 -6.65
CA ALA A 146 12.24 -10.84 -6.85
C ALA A 146 11.69 -10.32 -5.52
N LYS A 147 11.17 -11.21 -4.65
CA LYS A 147 10.62 -10.81 -3.36
C LYS A 147 11.69 -10.17 -2.47
N ASN A 148 12.88 -10.77 -2.40
CA ASN A 148 13.98 -10.18 -1.63
C ASN A 148 14.31 -8.76 -2.13
N PHE A 149 14.46 -8.57 -3.44
CA PHE A 149 14.72 -7.26 -4.03
C PHE A 149 13.59 -6.25 -3.76
N ILE A 150 12.33 -6.66 -3.93
CA ILE A 150 11.17 -5.80 -3.71
C ILE A 150 11.06 -5.39 -2.24
N ASP A 151 11.21 -6.32 -1.30
CA ASP A 151 11.05 -6.04 0.13
C ASP A 151 12.23 -5.24 0.71
N THR A 152 13.44 -5.36 0.15
CA THR A 152 14.60 -4.57 0.60
C THR A 152 14.74 -3.26 -0.17
N VAL A 153 14.88 -3.31 -1.49
CA VAL A 153 15.23 -2.13 -2.29
C VAL A 153 14.00 -1.28 -2.58
N ILE A 154 12.92 -1.90 -3.06
CA ILE A 154 11.73 -1.14 -3.49
C ILE A 154 10.94 -0.63 -2.30
N TYR A 155 10.71 -1.47 -1.29
CA TYR A 155 9.94 -1.07 -0.12
C TYR A 155 10.72 -0.07 0.73
N ARG A 156 11.96 -0.40 1.16
CA ARG A 156 12.74 0.50 2.03
C ARG A 156 13.26 1.73 1.29
N GLY A 157 13.75 1.54 0.06
CA GLY A 157 14.18 2.66 -0.77
C GLY A 157 13.00 3.55 -1.15
N GLY A 158 11.83 2.95 -1.41
CA GLY A 158 10.58 3.67 -1.63
C GLY A 158 10.19 4.53 -0.44
N ASP A 159 10.21 4.01 0.78
CA ASP A 159 9.93 4.80 1.99
C ASP A 159 10.84 6.03 2.11
N ALA A 160 12.15 5.86 1.93
CA ALA A 160 13.14 6.93 2.02
C ALA A 160 12.95 8.00 0.93
N VAL A 161 12.82 7.56 -0.34
CA VAL A 161 12.58 8.47 -1.47
C VAL A 161 11.25 9.21 -1.29
N SER A 162 10.21 8.53 -0.81
CA SER A 162 8.90 9.14 -0.57
C SER A 162 8.97 10.22 0.50
N ALA A 163 9.77 10.03 1.55
CA ALA A 163 9.97 11.03 2.57
C ALA A 163 10.69 12.27 2.02
N TRP A 164 11.70 12.09 1.15
CA TRP A 164 12.36 13.21 0.46
C TRP A 164 11.45 13.91 -0.53
N VAL A 165 10.63 13.17 -1.28
CA VAL A 165 9.63 13.77 -2.18
C VAL A 165 8.64 14.59 -1.36
N TYR A 166 8.13 14.05 -0.25
CA TYR A 166 7.21 14.77 0.63
C TYR A 166 7.84 16.06 1.20
N ALA A 167 9.07 15.97 1.72
CA ALA A 167 9.82 17.13 2.21
C ALA A 167 10.11 18.16 1.09
N GLY A 168 10.43 17.69 -0.12
CA GLY A 168 10.61 18.52 -1.30
C GLY A 168 9.34 19.27 -1.67
N LEU A 169 8.18 18.59 -1.69
CA LEU A 169 6.89 19.24 -1.92
C LEU A 169 6.59 20.31 -0.87
N GLN A 170 6.90 20.07 0.41
CA GLN A 170 6.80 21.10 1.45
C GLN A 170 7.75 22.28 1.21
N ALA A 171 9.00 22.00 0.80
CA ALA A 171 9.98 23.04 0.50
C ALA A 171 9.58 23.90 -0.71
N PHE A 172 8.86 23.34 -1.68
CA PHE A 172 8.22 24.08 -2.78
C PHE A 172 6.98 24.89 -2.34
N GLY A 173 6.62 24.86 -1.06
CA GLY A 173 5.52 25.64 -0.50
C GLY A 173 4.15 24.99 -0.63
N LEU A 174 4.06 23.70 -0.97
CA LEU A 174 2.77 23.02 -0.98
C LEU A 174 2.25 22.86 0.46
N SER A 175 1.01 23.29 0.67
CA SER A 175 0.29 23.04 1.91
C SER A 175 -0.02 21.55 2.08
N ALA A 176 -0.40 21.15 3.30
CA ALA A 176 -0.90 19.81 3.59
C ALA A 176 -2.03 19.37 2.64
N ALA A 177 -2.97 20.27 2.33
CA ALA A 177 -4.02 20.04 1.35
C ALA A 177 -3.48 19.90 -0.07
N GLY A 178 -2.53 20.75 -0.47
CA GLY A 178 -1.86 20.66 -1.78
C GLY A 178 -1.16 19.33 -1.98
N ILE A 179 -0.42 18.84 -0.98
CA ILE A 179 0.23 17.53 -1.04
C ILE A 179 -0.82 16.41 -1.12
N SER A 180 -1.93 16.53 -0.38
CA SER A 180 -3.04 15.57 -0.46
C SER A 180 -3.64 15.51 -1.87
N LEU A 181 -3.81 16.64 -2.56
CA LEU A 181 -4.25 16.67 -3.96
C LEU A 181 -3.26 16.00 -4.91
N THR A 182 -1.94 16.17 -4.69
CA THR A 182 -0.93 15.46 -5.51
C THR A 182 -0.92 13.95 -5.28
N ALA A 183 -1.37 13.48 -4.12
CA ALA A 183 -1.47 12.07 -3.79
C ALA A 183 -2.65 11.37 -4.48
N VAL A 184 -3.72 12.10 -4.83
CA VAL A 184 -4.91 11.57 -5.52
C VAL A 184 -4.57 10.89 -6.86
N PRO A 185 -3.86 11.53 -7.82
CA PRO A 185 -3.51 10.88 -9.08
C PRO A 185 -2.60 9.66 -8.87
N LEU A 186 -1.71 9.69 -7.87
CA LEU A 186 -0.88 8.54 -7.50
C LEU A 186 -1.74 7.39 -6.96
N ALA A 187 -2.75 7.67 -6.14
CA ALA A 187 -3.71 6.69 -5.66
C ALA A 187 -4.57 6.12 -6.79
N CYS A 188 -5.01 6.95 -7.75
CA CYS A 188 -5.71 6.50 -8.95
C CYS A 188 -4.83 5.58 -9.83
N ALA A 189 -3.56 5.94 -10.01
CA ALA A 189 -2.60 5.07 -10.70
C ALA A 189 -2.45 3.75 -9.95
N TRP A 190 -2.44 3.78 -8.61
CA TRP A 190 -2.35 2.58 -7.79
C TRP A 190 -3.57 1.67 -7.96
N VAL A 191 -4.80 2.23 -8.01
CA VAL A 191 -6.03 1.49 -8.36
C VAL A 191 -5.86 0.77 -9.71
N TRP A 192 -5.41 1.50 -10.72
CA TRP A 192 -5.26 0.95 -12.07
C TRP A 192 -4.23 -0.19 -12.11
N ILE A 193 -3.09 -0.03 -11.44
CA ILE A 193 -2.06 -1.08 -11.33
C ILE A 193 -2.61 -2.29 -10.58
N SER A 194 -3.34 -2.10 -9.47
CA SER A 194 -3.97 -3.19 -8.72
C SER A 194 -4.88 -4.06 -9.59
N LEU A 195 -5.76 -3.42 -10.36
CA LEU A 195 -6.69 -4.12 -11.25
C LEU A 195 -5.94 -4.88 -12.36
N ARG A 196 -4.95 -4.24 -12.98
CA ARG A 196 -4.14 -4.88 -14.04
C ARG A 196 -3.31 -6.05 -13.52
N LEU A 197 -2.70 -5.92 -12.34
CA LEU A 197 -1.91 -6.99 -11.74
C LEU A 197 -2.76 -8.19 -11.37
N GLY A 198 -3.92 -7.97 -10.74
CA GLY A 198 -4.82 -9.07 -10.39
C GLY A 198 -5.32 -9.81 -11.62
N ASN A 199 -5.78 -9.09 -12.66
CA ASN A 199 -6.22 -9.72 -13.91
C ASN A 199 -5.09 -10.52 -14.58
N ARG A 200 -3.86 -9.99 -14.57
CA ARG A 200 -2.71 -10.67 -15.17
C ARG A 200 -2.27 -11.90 -14.36
N GLN A 201 -2.36 -11.84 -13.04
CA GLN A 201 -2.12 -12.99 -12.17
C GLN A 201 -3.14 -14.10 -12.44
N GLU A 202 -4.43 -13.77 -12.55
CA GLU A 202 -5.49 -14.73 -12.85
C GLU A 202 -5.28 -15.39 -14.23
N GLN A 203 -4.89 -14.61 -15.26
CA GLN A 203 -4.53 -15.14 -16.58
C GLN A 203 -3.34 -16.11 -16.52
N MET A 204 -2.28 -15.74 -15.80
CA MET A 204 -1.09 -16.58 -15.63
C MET A 204 -1.42 -17.86 -14.86
N ALA A 205 -2.27 -17.78 -13.83
CA ALA A 205 -2.73 -18.94 -13.07
C ALA A 205 -3.56 -19.89 -13.94
N ALA A 206 -4.48 -19.36 -14.76
CA ALA A 206 -5.29 -20.16 -15.67
C ALA A 206 -4.44 -20.85 -16.76
N GLY A 207 -3.43 -20.17 -17.30
CA GLY A 207 -2.50 -20.74 -18.29
C GLY A 207 -1.48 -21.73 -17.72
N SER A 208 -1.32 -21.79 -16.40
CA SER A 208 -0.40 -22.72 -15.72
C SER A 208 -1.07 -24.04 -15.31
N LEU A 209 -2.38 -24.17 -15.46
CA LEU A 209 -3.09 -25.44 -15.26
C LEU A 209 -2.82 -26.34 -16.49
N PRO A 210 -2.24 -27.55 -16.33
CA PRO A 210 -2.25 -28.53 -17.39
C PRO A 210 -3.72 -28.81 -17.77
N GLY A 211 -4.00 -28.90 -19.07
CA GLY A 211 -5.35 -29.08 -19.58
C GLY A 211 -6.09 -30.23 -18.91
N LYS A 212 -7.39 -29.98 -18.65
CA LYS A 212 -8.51 -30.91 -18.36
C LYS A 212 -8.18 -32.28 -17.77
#